data_AF-A0A374BPF7-F1
#
_entry.id   AF-A0A374BPF7-F1
#
_cell.length_a   1.000
_cell.length_b   1.000
_cell.length_c   1.000
_cell.angle_alpha   90.00
_cell.angle_beta   90.00
_cell.angle_gamma   90.00
#
_symmetry.space_group_name_H-M   'P 1'
#
loop_
_entity.id
_entity.type
_entity.pdbx_description
1 polymer ?
#
loop_
_entity_poly.entity_id
_entity_poly.type
_entity_poly.pdbx_seq_one_letter_code
_entity_poly.pdbx_strand_id
1 'polypeptide(L)'
;MKNYLREIFSDILLSIVTKKYGTSLNDYQREEKADEIIQELHDKNTFTVEMTQALIDKKGFNTFYTSNIGGTPVYALVKEGMFHKVKICYFITRNKDTIDGPYLEKIYEELRKQAIGENIFHSSEFKQG
;
A
#
# COMPACT_ATOMS: atom_id res chain seq x y z
N MET A 1 -9.83 -4.22 3.91
CA MET A 1 -8.50 -4.59 3.41
C MET A 1 -7.87 -5.51 4.43
N LYS A 2 -7.86 -6.82 4.16
CA LYS A 2 -7.45 -7.87 5.10
C LYS A 2 -5.93 -8.04 5.15
N ASN A 3 -5.24 -7.86 4.02
CA ASN A 3 -3.78 -7.85 3.96
C ASN A 3 -3.35 -6.77 2.97
N TYR A 4 -2.87 -5.65 3.48
CA TYR A 4 -2.50 -4.51 2.66
C TYR A 4 -1.31 -4.81 1.71
N LEU A 5 -0.38 -5.70 2.10
CA LEU A 5 0.75 -6.10 1.25
C LEU A 5 0.24 -6.82 -0.01
N ARG A 6 -0.71 -7.74 0.15
CA ARG A 6 -1.32 -8.46 -0.99
C ARG A 6 -2.23 -7.54 -1.79
N GLU A 7 -3.07 -6.76 -1.14
CA GLU A 7 -4.12 -5.97 -1.81
C GLU A 7 -3.55 -4.72 -2.50
N ILE A 8 -2.85 -3.85 -1.77
CA ILE A 8 -2.36 -2.57 -2.31
C ILE A 8 -1.17 -2.79 -3.25
N PHE A 9 -0.22 -3.65 -2.85
CA PHE A 9 1.05 -3.81 -3.55
C PHE A 9 1.06 -4.99 -4.54
N SER A 10 -0.11 -5.54 -4.88
CA SER A 10 -0.25 -6.64 -5.84
C SER A 10 0.49 -6.35 -7.15
N ASP A 11 0.34 -5.15 -7.69
CA ASP A 11 0.98 -4.75 -8.95
C ASP A 11 2.52 -4.71 -8.85
N ILE A 12 3.05 -4.30 -7.70
CA ILE A 12 4.50 -4.27 -7.43
C ILE A 12 5.02 -5.71 -7.29
N LEU A 13 4.34 -6.53 -6.50
CA LEU A 13 4.71 -7.93 -6.27
C LEU A 13 4.71 -8.72 -7.58
N LEU A 14 3.66 -8.61 -8.39
CA LEU A 14 3.57 -9.25 -9.70
C LEU A 14 4.65 -8.73 -10.66
N SER A 15 4.99 -7.45 -10.61
CA SER A 15 6.10 -6.90 -11.40
C SER A 15 7.44 -7.52 -11.00
N ILE A 16 7.71 -7.64 -9.70
CA ILE A 16 8.95 -8.24 -9.18
C ILE A 16 9.04 -9.73 -9.56
N VAL A 17 7.96 -10.48 -9.38
CA VAL A 17 7.89 -11.90 -9.78
C VAL A 17 8.15 -12.03 -11.28
N THR A 18 7.51 -11.19 -12.10
CA THR A 18 7.70 -11.20 -13.56
C THR A 18 9.13 -10.84 -13.95
N LYS A 19 9.75 -9.84 -13.31
CA LYS A 19 11.15 -9.45 -13.55
C LYS A 19 12.12 -10.58 -13.19
N LYS A 20 11.85 -11.33 -12.11
CA LYS A 20 12.72 -12.39 -11.61
C LYS A 20 12.58 -13.71 -12.37
N TYR A 21 11.36 -14.08 -12.75
CA TYR A 21 11.05 -15.41 -13.31
C TYR A 21 10.57 -15.37 -14.78
N GLY A 22 10.27 -14.19 -15.33
CA GLY A 22 9.82 -14.04 -16.72
C GLY A 22 8.54 -14.82 -17.03
N THR A 23 8.52 -15.48 -18.19
CA THR A 23 7.40 -16.32 -18.66
C THR A 23 7.47 -17.77 -18.18
N SER A 24 8.46 -18.12 -17.35
CA SER A 24 8.66 -19.50 -16.88
C SER A 24 7.57 -20.01 -15.92
N LEU A 25 6.84 -19.09 -15.30
CA LEU A 25 5.77 -19.39 -14.35
C LEU A 25 4.41 -19.12 -14.98
N ASN A 26 3.44 -20.01 -14.72
CA ASN A 26 2.03 -19.73 -14.97
C ASN A 26 1.47 -18.78 -13.90
N ASP A 27 0.22 -18.31 -14.08
CA ASP A 27 -0.36 -17.31 -13.19
C ASP A 27 -0.49 -17.80 -11.74
N TYR A 28 -0.87 -19.07 -11.53
CA TYR A 28 -0.95 -19.66 -10.20
C TYR A 28 0.42 -19.67 -9.49
N GLN A 29 1.48 -20.09 -10.19
CA GLN A 29 2.83 -20.09 -9.65
C GLN A 29 3.35 -18.68 -9.37
N ARG A 30 2.96 -17.68 -10.17
CA ARG A 30 3.31 -16.27 -9.90
C ARG A 30 2.64 -15.78 -8.63
N GLU A 31 1.40 -16.16 -8.40
CA GLU A 31 0.68 -15.84 -7.16
C GLU A 31 1.32 -16.50 -5.93
N GLU A 32 1.72 -17.77 -6.03
CA GLU A 32 2.46 -18.45 -4.95
C GLU A 32 3.79 -17.75 -4.66
N LYS A 33 4.54 -17.33 -5.68
CA LYS A 33 5.76 -16.54 -5.48
C LYS A 33 5.51 -15.17 -4.86
N ALA A 34 4.40 -14.52 -5.19
CA ALA A 34 4.01 -13.28 -4.53
C ALA A 34 3.69 -13.53 -3.05
N ASP A 35 3.02 -14.63 -2.70
CA ASP A 35 2.74 -15.00 -1.31
C ASP A 35 3.99 -15.35 -0.51
N GLU A 36 4.95 -16.06 -1.11
CA GLU A 36 6.27 -16.29 -0.51
C GLU A 36 6.98 -14.97 -0.18
N ILE A 37 6.97 -14.00 -1.11
CA ILE A 37 7.57 -12.67 -0.91
C ILE A 37 6.83 -11.93 0.22
N ILE A 38 5.49 -11.98 0.26
CA ILE A 38 4.71 -11.35 1.32
C ILE A 38 5.07 -11.93 2.69
N GLN A 39 5.19 -13.25 2.80
CA GLN A 39 5.55 -13.91 4.05
C GLN A 39 6.95 -13.51 4.49
N GLU A 40 7.93 -13.51 3.57
CA GLU A 40 9.30 -13.08 3.88
C GLU A 40 9.37 -11.62 4.33
N LEU A 41 8.62 -10.72 3.67
CA LEU A 41 8.51 -9.32 4.06
C LEU A 41 7.88 -9.15 5.44
N HIS A 42 6.83 -9.92 5.73
CA HIS A 42 6.15 -9.92 7.02
C HIS A 42 7.08 -10.41 8.14
N ASP A 43 7.74 -11.55 7.96
CA ASP A 43 8.63 -12.14 8.97
C ASP A 43 9.83 -11.23 9.28
N LYS A 44 10.38 -10.56 8.26
CA LYS A 44 11.53 -9.65 8.43
C LYS A 44 11.15 -8.29 9.00
N ASN A 45 9.91 -7.84 8.81
CA ASN A 45 9.47 -6.49 9.15
C ASN A 45 8.18 -6.51 10.01
N THR A 46 8.02 -7.53 10.85
CA THR A 46 6.76 -7.84 11.54
C THR A 46 6.16 -6.62 12.23
N PHE A 47 6.96 -5.89 13.02
CA PHE A 47 6.46 -4.70 13.70
C PHE A 47 5.88 -3.66 12.74
N THR A 48 6.61 -3.29 11.69
CA THR A 48 6.19 -2.28 10.72
C THR A 48 4.94 -2.72 9.95
N VAL A 49 4.89 -3.99 9.54
CA VAL A 49 3.77 -4.55 8.80
C VAL A 49 2.50 -4.59 9.66
N GLU A 50 2.60 -5.09 10.89
CA GLU A 50 1.47 -5.17 11.83
C GLU A 50 0.96 -3.77 12.20
N MET A 51 1.86 -2.82 12.46
CA MET A 51 1.48 -1.45 12.80
C MET A 51 0.83 -0.71 11.62
N THR A 52 1.30 -0.98 10.39
CA THR A 52 0.70 -0.44 9.16
C THR A 52 -0.70 -0.99 8.95
N GLN A 53 -0.86 -2.32 9.06
CA GLN A 53 -2.16 -2.99 8.94
C GLN A 53 -3.13 -2.46 10.00
N ALA A 54 -2.69 -2.34 11.26
CA ALA A 54 -3.52 -1.78 12.34
C ALA A 54 -3.96 -0.33 12.08
N LEU A 55 -3.11 0.52 11.48
CA LEU A 55 -3.49 1.88 11.09
C LEU A 55 -4.56 1.87 9.98
N ILE A 56 -4.39 1.01 8.97
CA ILE A 56 -5.34 0.84 7.88
C ILE A 56 -6.71 0.39 8.41
N ASP A 57 -6.72 -0.62 9.29
CA ASP A 57 -7.93 -1.14 9.91
C ASP A 57 -8.61 -0.10 10.81
N LYS A 58 -7.82 0.61 11.63
CA LYS A 58 -8.34 1.67 12.51
C LYS A 58 -9.01 2.80 11.72
N LYS A 59 -8.41 3.22 10.59
CA LYS A 59 -9.02 4.25 9.73
C LYS A 59 -10.22 3.66 8.98
N GLY A 60 -10.19 2.37 8.66
CA GLY A 60 -11.25 1.66 7.96
C GLY A 60 -11.27 2.01 6.49
N PHE A 61 -10.10 2.05 5.85
CA PHE A 61 -9.99 2.18 4.40
C PHE A 61 -10.65 0.98 3.72
N ASN A 62 -11.48 1.26 2.72
CA ASN A 62 -12.27 0.26 2.02
C ASN A 62 -12.06 0.26 0.50
N THR A 63 -11.35 1.24 -0.03
CA THR A 63 -10.92 1.27 -1.42
C THR A 63 -9.56 1.97 -1.55
N PHE A 64 -8.89 1.74 -2.67
CA PHE A 64 -7.67 2.46 -3.01
C PHE A 64 -7.54 2.60 -4.52
N TYR A 65 -6.79 3.61 -4.97
CA TYR A 65 -6.48 3.81 -6.39
C TYR A 65 -5.09 4.41 -6.57
N THR A 66 -4.50 4.22 -7.73
CA THR A 66 -3.23 4.86 -8.09
C THR A 66 -3.47 6.29 -8.55
N SER A 67 -2.63 7.23 -8.12
CA SER A 67 -2.66 8.63 -8.57
C SER A 67 -1.25 9.20 -8.71
N ASN A 68 -1.15 10.47 -9.08
CA ASN A 68 0.10 11.24 -9.11
C ASN A 68 -0.14 12.62 -8.48
N ILE A 69 0.69 12.99 -7.50
CA ILE A 69 0.62 14.29 -6.84
C ILE A 69 1.97 14.99 -7.01
N GLY A 70 1.97 16.12 -7.71
CA GLY A 70 3.20 16.91 -7.91
C GLY A 70 4.34 16.13 -8.57
N GLY A 71 4.03 15.19 -9.47
CA GLY A 71 5.01 14.31 -10.11
C GLY A 71 5.30 13.01 -9.33
N THR A 72 4.86 12.90 -8.07
CA THR A 72 5.09 11.71 -7.24
C THR A 72 3.96 10.69 -7.43
N PRO A 73 4.24 9.46 -7.90
CA PRO A 73 3.25 8.38 -7.93
C PRO A 73 2.84 7.98 -6.51
N VAL A 74 1.54 7.83 -6.28
CA VAL A 74 0.98 7.46 -4.98
C VAL A 74 -0.12 6.43 -5.11
N TYR A 75 -0.38 5.68 -4.03
CA TYR A 75 -1.68 5.07 -3.78
C TYR A 75 -2.50 6.00 -2.89
N ALA A 76 -3.72 6.31 -3.31
CA ALA A 76 -4.72 6.96 -2.48
C ALA A 76 -5.50 5.88 -1.72
N LEU A 77 -5.42 5.87 -0.39
CA LEU A 77 -6.20 4.98 0.47
C LEU A 77 -7.43 5.73 0.96
N VAL A 78 -8.60 5.18 0.67
CA VAL A 78 -9.86 5.92 0.79
C VAL A 78 -10.87 5.15 1.62
N LYS A 79 -11.56 5.89 2.48
CA LYS A 79 -12.77 5.45 3.16
C LYS A 79 -13.96 6.14 2.52
N GLU A 80 -14.71 5.38 1.75
CA GLU A 80 -15.97 5.82 1.18
C GLU A 80 -17.13 5.52 2.12
N GLY A 81 -18.06 6.48 2.24
CA GLY A 81 -19.36 6.29 2.88
C GLY A 81 -20.46 5.97 1.86
N MET A 82 -21.70 6.25 2.25
CA MET A 82 -22.84 6.14 1.33
C MET A 82 -22.64 7.00 0.07
N PHE A 83 -23.09 6.49 -1.08
CA PHE A 83 -22.97 7.14 -2.39
C PHE A 83 -21.54 7.48 -2.81
N HIS A 84 -20.56 6.65 -2.44
CA HIS A 84 -19.13 6.86 -2.74
C HIS A 84 -18.55 8.18 -2.21
N LYS A 85 -19.20 8.79 -1.21
CA LYS A 85 -18.69 10.03 -0.60
C LYS A 85 -17.42 9.74 0.18
N VAL A 86 -16.30 10.30 -0.26
CA VAL A 86 -15.01 10.21 0.43
C VAL A 86 -15.05 10.89 1.80
N LYS A 87 -14.84 10.10 2.86
CA LYS A 87 -14.75 10.55 4.26
C LYS A 87 -13.29 10.74 4.70
N ILE A 88 -12.42 9.80 4.35
CA ILE A 88 -10.98 9.84 4.64
C ILE A 88 -10.24 9.54 3.34
N CYS A 89 -9.16 10.26 3.06
CA CYS A 89 -8.28 10.02 1.93
C CYS A 89 -6.84 10.35 2.34
N TYR A 90 -6.01 9.31 2.42
CA TYR A 90 -4.57 9.40 2.66
C TYR A 90 -3.80 8.93 1.43
N PHE A 91 -2.56 9.35 1.32
CA PHE A 91 -1.68 8.99 0.22
C PHE A 91 -0.45 8.28 0.74
N ILE A 92 0.00 7.25 0.05
CA ILE A 92 1.28 6.61 0.32
C ILE A 92 2.08 6.55 -0.97
N THR A 93 3.40 6.72 -0.89
CA THR A 93 4.26 6.69 -2.07
C THR A 93 4.13 5.34 -2.77
N ARG A 94 3.98 5.36 -4.10
CA ARG A 94 3.98 4.16 -4.93
C ARG A 94 5.35 3.97 -5.60
N ASN A 95 6.00 2.84 -5.31
CA ASN A 95 7.24 2.42 -5.95
C ASN A 95 6.98 1.17 -6.81
N LYS A 96 7.40 1.14 -8.08
CA LYS A 96 7.18 -0.03 -8.97
C LYS A 96 8.36 -0.99 -9.01
N ASP A 97 9.49 -0.61 -8.42
CA ASP A 97 10.75 -1.29 -8.65
C ASP A 97 11.19 -2.16 -7.48
N THR A 98 10.86 -1.76 -6.25
CA THR A 98 11.24 -2.49 -5.04
C THR A 98 10.14 -2.47 -3.98
N ILE A 99 10.11 -3.53 -3.19
CA ILE A 99 9.36 -3.63 -1.93
C ILE A 99 10.31 -4.26 -0.90
N ASP A 100 10.77 -3.45 0.04
CA ASP A 100 11.76 -3.82 1.06
C ASP A 100 11.42 -3.15 2.40
N GLY A 101 12.19 -3.47 3.45
CA GLY A 101 11.99 -2.90 4.78
C GLY A 101 11.95 -1.36 4.81
N PRO A 102 12.93 -0.66 4.21
CA PRO A 102 12.92 0.80 4.13
C PRO A 102 11.68 1.37 3.44
N TYR A 103 11.21 0.73 2.36
CA TYR A 103 9.97 1.14 1.73
C TYR A 103 8.77 0.93 2.67
N LEU A 104 8.66 -0.20 3.36
CA LEU A 104 7.59 -0.46 4.32
C LEU A 104 7.59 0.54 5.48
N GLU A 105 8.75 0.90 6.02
CA GLU A 105 8.90 1.93 7.06
C GLU A 105 8.44 3.30 6.56
N LYS A 106 8.79 3.65 5.32
CA LYS A 106 8.33 4.89 4.69
C LYS A 106 6.80 4.92 4.60
N ILE A 107 6.17 3.84 4.15
CA ILE A 107 4.70 3.75 4.06
C ILE A 107 4.06 3.89 5.44
N TYR A 108 4.61 3.22 6.45
CA TYR A 108 4.16 3.34 7.83
C TYR A 108 4.21 4.80 8.32
N GLU A 109 5.34 5.48 8.14
CA GLU A 109 5.51 6.87 8.58
C GLU A 109 4.59 7.84 7.82
N GLU A 110 4.40 7.65 6.52
CA GLU A 110 3.47 8.44 5.72
C GLU A 110 2.03 8.32 6.24
N LEU A 111 1.60 7.09 6.57
CA LEU A 111 0.28 6.86 7.17
C LEU A 111 0.18 7.43 8.58
N ARG A 112 1.23 7.28 9.39
CA ARG A 112 1.27 7.79 10.77
C ARG A 112 1.13 9.31 10.82
N LYS A 113 1.87 10.04 9.97
CA LYS A 113 1.80 11.50 9.86
C LYS A 113 0.42 11.98 9.40
N GLN A 114 -0.14 11.33 8.38
CA GLN A 114 -1.49 11.65 7.92
C GLN A 114 -2.57 11.30 8.95
N ALA A 115 -2.36 10.24 9.74
CA ALA A 115 -3.28 9.86 10.81
C ALA A 115 -3.40 10.94 11.90
N ILE A 116 -2.34 11.73 12.13
CA ILE A 116 -2.33 12.89 13.05
C ILE A 116 -2.65 14.23 12.39
N GLY A 117 -2.94 14.24 11.07
CA GLY A 117 -3.47 15.40 10.36
C GLY A 117 -2.51 16.12 9.44
N GLU A 118 -1.31 15.58 9.23
CA GLU A 118 -0.34 16.17 8.32
C GLU A 118 -0.65 15.82 6.86
N ASN A 119 -0.90 16.83 6.03
CA ASN A 119 -1.04 16.66 4.58
C ASN A 119 0.34 16.66 3.89
N ILE A 120 1.10 15.58 4.08
CA ILE A 120 2.51 15.46 3.67
C ILE A 120 2.73 15.48 2.14
N PHE A 121 1.67 15.22 1.35
CA PHE A 121 1.71 15.29 -0.12
C PHE A 121 1.10 16.60 -0.66
N HIS A 122 0.63 17.50 0.22
CA HIS A 122 -0.02 18.77 -0.15
C HIS A 122 -1.19 18.61 -1.14
N SER A 123 -1.92 17.49 -1.04
CA SER A 123 -3.05 17.20 -1.92
C SER A 123 -4.32 17.88 -1.43
N SER A 124 -5.09 18.47 -2.34
CA SER A 124 -6.43 19.00 -2.05
C SER A 124 -7.45 17.89 -1.75
N GLU A 125 -7.16 16.65 -2.14
CA GLU A 125 -8.00 15.48 -1.87
C GLU A 125 -7.80 14.91 -0.47
N PHE A 126 -6.75 15.31 0.25
CA PHE A 126 -6.47 14.83 1.60
C PHE A 126 -7.65 15.11 2.55
N LYS A 127 -8.09 14.08 3.27
CA LYS A 127 -9.17 14.17 4.26
C LYS A 127 -8.89 13.27 5.45
N GLN A 128 -9.00 13.82 6.66
CA GLN A 128 -8.70 13.08 7.90
C GLN A 128 -9.93 12.43 8.57
N GLY A 129 -11.14 12.83 8.15
CA GLY A 129 -12.40 12.39 8.76
C GLY A 129 -12.80 13.25 9.93
#